data_AF-A0A5A8EAS8-F1
#
_entry.id   AF-A0A5A8EAS8-F1
#
_cell.length_a   1.000
_cell.length_b   1.000
_cell.length_c   1.000
_cell.angle_alpha   90.00
_cell.angle_beta   90.00
_cell.angle_gamma   90.00
#
_symmetry.space_group_name_H-M   'P 1'
#
loop_
_entity.id
_entity.type
_entity.pdbx_description
1 polymer ?
#
loop_
_entity_poly.entity_id
_entity_poly.type
_entity_poly.pdbx_seq_one_letter_code
_entity_poly.pdbx_strand_id
1 'polypeptide(L)'
;MALSSIRSRSLAAAARRVLAPRVLPTRTPQRLPLGARSFSRSAPATPARASAALRRLTTTAAPAAAEETTARAVLDALRADLARKTGGLTPAKLRIVAGWLGFTAAAVFAMIVLGGITRLTRSGLSMVEWRPEGSKLPSTDEEWEVAFDKYKQFPEYKVVNSRMTLEEFKPIYFMEWFHRMWGRGLGVIFGVPALAFIASGMIPPLIRPVVGAAFGLGAAQGAVGWWMVKSGLEERKKDDFREPRVSPYRLAAHLTVAITIFSLLSWSTMDCLWAAQRTAALGAAGGAAVPGLARVLAMQPAAAGAGVATALAGRAAALAAMSPWAWGATGLVALTTVAGAFVAGNDAGRAYNDWPMYAGRMIPEQIWDATMGMRNFFENTATVQFDHRNLAYATLAAIALAGHRVAKLPQIPPAVRTATRGMAAAVAVQVGLGISTLMMYVPVSLGAAHQAGAMVLLGTGLWLRHAVSAGQREATVASAAMLRNAASGAASKAAPAATAASSALALAAVPTTERPGRDWSAMAAVGSTARAIASGLRGVQSRL
;
A
#
# COMPACT_ATOMS: atom_id res chain seq x y z
N MET A 1 59.65 8.45 35.10
CA MET A 1 59.89 9.36 33.96
C MET A 1 58.62 9.40 33.13
N ALA A 2 57.77 10.41 33.35
CA ALA A 2 57.67 11.64 32.53
C ALA A 2 57.02 11.32 31.16
N LEU A 3 55.86 11.86 30.73
CA LEU A 3 55.14 13.07 31.11
C LEU A 3 53.63 12.92 30.83
N SER A 4 52.86 13.52 31.73
CA SER A 4 51.46 13.87 31.66
C SER A 4 51.23 15.14 30.82
N SER A 5 49.95 15.53 30.68
CA SER A 5 49.43 16.80 30.12
C SER A 5 49.24 16.86 28.60
N ILE A 6 47.98 16.72 28.15
CA ILE A 6 47.17 17.81 27.60
C ILE A 6 45.69 17.41 27.78
N ARG A 7 45.05 18.01 28.78
CA ARG A 7 43.58 18.02 28.96
C ARG A 7 43.11 19.46 28.78
N SER A 8 41.89 19.57 28.25
CA SER A 8 40.95 20.69 28.41
C SER A 8 41.37 22.06 27.86
N ARG A 9 40.86 22.38 26.66
CA ARG A 9 40.30 23.70 26.26
C ARG A 9 39.83 23.63 24.80
N SER A 10 38.57 23.25 24.55
CA SER A 10 37.80 23.75 23.38
C SER A 10 36.31 23.34 23.35
N LEU A 11 35.84 22.41 24.19
CA LEU A 11 34.43 21.95 24.15
C LEU A 11 33.49 22.60 25.19
N ALA A 12 33.83 23.79 25.70
CA ALA A 12 33.00 24.52 26.68
C ALA A 12 32.31 25.78 26.14
N ALA A 13 32.34 26.04 24.82
CA ALA A 13 31.79 27.26 24.22
C ALA A 13 30.55 27.05 23.32
N ALA A 14 30.09 25.82 23.08
CA ALA A 14 28.99 25.54 22.14
C ALA A 14 27.70 24.98 22.78
N ALA A 15 27.59 24.97 24.12
CA ALA A 15 26.46 24.35 24.83
C ALA A 15 25.75 25.28 25.85
N ARG A 16 25.68 26.59 25.61
CA ARG A 16 24.92 27.55 26.46
C ARG A 16 24.02 28.53 25.69
N ARG A 17 23.37 28.10 24.61
CA ARG A 17 22.39 28.93 23.89
C ARG A 17 21.15 28.19 23.38
N VAL A 18 20.65 27.19 24.09
CA VAL A 18 19.27 26.70 23.88
C VAL A 18 18.76 26.11 25.20
N LEU A 19 18.22 26.95 26.10
CA LEU A 19 17.26 26.61 27.17
C LEU A 19 17.13 27.82 28.10
N ALA A 20 16.13 28.66 27.83
CA ALA A 20 15.61 29.63 28.80
C ALA A 20 14.08 29.59 28.76
N PRO A 21 13.40 29.30 29.88
CA PRO A 21 11.95 29.32 29.97
C PRO A 21 11.46 30.77 30.08
N ARG A 22 10.57 31.18 29.19
CA ARG A 22 9.96 32.52 29.22
C ARG A 22 8.76 32.50 30.18
N VAL A 23 8.97 33.03 31.37
CA VAL A 23 7.94 33.25 32.40
C VAL A 23 7.10 34.47 32.01
N LEU A 24 5.78 34.31 31.89
CA LEU A 24 4.80 35.40 31.75
C LEU A 24 4.31 35.82 33.14
N PRO A 25 4.20 37.12 33.46
CA PRO A 25 3.70 37.56 34.75
C PRO A 25 2.16 37.47 34.82
N THR A 26 1.69 36.86 35.90
CA THR A 26 0.30 36.82 36.36
C THR A 26 -0.15 38.17 36.90
N ARG A 27 -1.29 38.69 36.43
CA ARG A 27 -1.99 39.82 37.06
C ARG A 27 -3.48 39.49 37.21
N THR A 28 -3.93 39.47 38.46
CA THR A 28 -5.33 39.51 38.92
C THR A 28 -5.31 40.10 40.34
N PRO A 29 -6.42 40.60 40.89
CA PRO A 29 -7.45 41.47 40.32
C PRO A 29 -7.64 42.73 41.20
N GLN A 30 -8.15 43.85 40.67
CA GLN A 30 -8.60 44.98 41.50
C GLN A 30 -10.11 45.15 41.35
N ARG A 31 -10.83 44.95 42.46
CA ARG A 31 -12.25 45.30 42.66
C ARG A 31 -12.33 46.75 43.13
N LEU A 32 -13.41 47.44 42.74
CA LEU A 32 -14.29 48.36 43.49
C LEU A 32 -15.03 49.29 42.49
N PRO A 33 -16.20 49.90 42.83
CA PRO A 33 -17.31 49.47 43.67
C PRO A 33 -18.67 49.52 42.91
N LEU A 34 -19.72 48.96 43.52
CA LEU A 34 -21.12 49.19 43.12
C LEU A 34 -21.62 50.52 43.71
N GLY A 35 -22.20 51.38 42.88
CA GLY A 35 -22.84 52.64 43.27
C GLY A 35 -24.02 52.96 42.33
N ALA A 36 -25.09 53.49 42.92
CA ALA A 36 -26.48 53.41 42.44
C ALA A 36 -26.91 54.45 41.39
N ARG A 37 -28.01 54.12 40.68
CA ARG A 37 -29.18 54.92 40.18
C ARG A 37 -28.93 56.42 39.90
N SER A 38 -29.38 57.03 38.78
CA SER A 38 -30.75 57.07 38.24
C SER A 38 -30.81 57.72 36.82
N PHE A 39 -32.00 57.66 36.23
CA PHE A 39 -32.41 57.93 34.84
C PHE A 39 -32.28 59.38 34.32
N SER A 40 -32.07 59.53 33.01
CA SER A 40 -32.97 60.30 32.14
C SER A 40 -32.81 59.89 30.66
N ARG A 41 -33.94 59.89 29.94
CA ARG A 41 -34.16 59.39 28.58
C ARG A 41 -33.65 60.35 27.50
N SER A 42 -32.99 59.81 26.47
CA SER A 42 -33.08 60.32 25.09
C SER A 42 -32.83 59.22 24.05
N ALA A 43 -33.81 59.09 23.14
CA ALA A 43 -33.92 58.42 21.83
C ALA A 43 -33.03 57.22 21.42
N PRO A 44 -33.61 56.17 20.80
CA PRO A 44 -32.85 55.16 20.05
C PRO A 44 -32.60 55.64 18.61
N ALA A 45 -31.34 55.79 18.22
CA ALA A 45 -30.95 55.80 16.81
C ALA A 45 -30.66 54.35 16.37
N THR A 46 -31.59 53.76 15.62
CA THR A 46 -31.47 52.41 15.05
C THR A 46 -30.30 52.28 14.06
N PRO A 47 -29.44 51.24 14.16
CA PRO A 47 -28.48 50.90 13.12
C PRO A 47 -29.15 49.99 12.08
N ALA A 48 -30.08 50.54 11.30
CA ALA A 48 -30.85 49.75 10.32
C ALA A 48 -30.55 50.09 8.85
N ARG A 49 -29.67 51.06 8.57
CA ARG A 49 -29.41 51.51 7.17
C ARG A 49 -28.04 51.22 6.59
N ALA A 50 -27.09 50.67 7.36
CA ALA A 50 -25.80 50.21 6.82
C ALA A 50 -25.84 48.76 6.28
N SER A 51 -26.88 47.98 6.64
CA SER A 51 -26.99 46.55 6.30
C SER A 51 -27.65 46.28 4.95
N ALA A 52 -28.33 47.28 4.36
CA ALA A 52 -29.08 47.13 3.11
C ALA A 52 -28.22 47.41 1.85
N ALA A 53 -27.24 48.33 1.95
CA ALA A 53 -26.34 48.66 0.84
C ALA A 53 -25.24 47.60 0.62
N LEU A 54 -24.82 46.90 1.67
CA LEU A 54 -23.84 45.80 1.59
C LEU A 54 -24.46 44.43 1.24
N ARG A 55 -25.79 44.28 1.33
CA ARG A 55 -26.50 43.07 0.88
C ARG A 55 -26.86 43.06 -0.61
N ARG A 56 -26.79 44.21 -1.31
CA ARG A 56 -27.12 44.32 -2.74
C ARG A 56 -25.95 44.09 -3.69
N LEU A 57 -24.73 43.85 -3.19
CA LEU A 57 -23.52 43.70 -4.03
C LEU A 57 -22.92 42.28 -4.08
N THR A 58 -23.57 41.25 -3.55
CA THR A 58 -23.00 39.87 -3.56
C THR A 58 -23.98 38.76 -3.91
N THR A 59 -25.10 39.06 -4.57
CA THR A 59 -25.95 38.01 -5.16
C THR A 59 -26.34 38.36 -6.60
N THR A 60 -25.33 38.48 -7.48
CA THR A 60 -25.59 38.12 -8.88
C THR A 60 -25.77 36.60 -8.90
N ALA A 61 -27.02 36.16 -8.92
CA ALA A 61 -27.35 34.79 -9.27
C ALA A 61 -26.62 34.50 -10.58
N ALA A 62 -25.67 33.59 -10.53
CA ALA A 62 -25.08 33.11 -11.74
C ALA A 62 -26.17 32.51 -12.62
N PRO A 63 -26.11 32.70 -13.95
CA PRO A 63 -27.07 32.05 -14.82
C PRO A 63 -26.90 30.53 -14.68
N ALA A 64 -28.00 29.81 -14.43
CA ALA A 64 -28.05 28.36 -14.30
C ALA A 64 -27.31 27.60 -15.45
N ALA A 65 -27.24 28.21 -16.63
CA ALA A 65 -26.48 27.72 -17.78
C ALA A 65 -24.96 27.61 -17.52
N ALA A 66 -24.36 28.52 -16.74
CA ALA A 66 -22.93 28.50 -16.42
C ALA A 66 -22.58 27.38 -15.41
N GLU A 67 -23.50 27.09 -14.50
CA GLU A 67 -23.39 25.99 -13.53
C GLU A 67 -23.49 24.64 -14.23
N GLU A 68 -24.47 24.50 -15.12
CA GLU A 68 -24.66 23.31 -15.94
C GLU A 68 -23.43 23.04 -16.84
N THR A 69 -22.84 24.09 -17.42
CA THR A 69 -21.63 23.98 -18.25
C THR A 69 -20.41 23.51 -17.44
N THR A 70 -20.24 23.99 -16.21
CA THR A 70 -19.12 23.59 -15.34
C THR A 70 -19.24 22.14 -14.88
N ALA A 71 -20.44 21.72 -14.48
CA ALA A 71 -20.72 20.34 -14.11
C ALA A 71 -20.45 19.37 -15.27
N ARG A 72 -20.90 19.71 -16.48
CA ARG A 72 -20.62 18.92 -17.70
C ARG A 72 -19.12 18.80 -17.97
N ALA A 73 -18.35 19.90 -17.90
CA ALA A 73 -16.91 19.87 -18.12
C ALA A 73 -16.15 18.94 -17.15
N VAL A 74 -16.56 18.91 -15.87
CA VAL A 74 -16.00 18.00 -14.87
C VAL A 74 -16.34 16.54 -15.20
N LEU A 75 -17.60 16.26 -15.51
CA LEU A 75 -18.05 14.91 -15.85
C LEU A 75 -17.36 14.38 -17.11
N ASP A 76 -17.19 15.22 -18.13
CA ASP A 76 -16.52 14.84 -19.37
C ASP A 76 -15.03 14.57 -19.16
N ALA A 77 -14.36 15.38 -18.32
CA ALA A 77 -12.97 15.10 -17.94
C ALA A 77 -12.81 13.77 -17.20
N LEU A 78 -13.74 13.45 -16.29
CA LEU A 78 -13.76 12.17 -15.58
C LEU A 78 -14.06 10.99 -16.52
N ARG A 79 -15.04 11.14 -17.42
CA ARG A 79 -15.35 10.13 -18.46
C ARG A 79 -14.15 9.88 -19.37
N ALA A 80 -13.47 10.94 -19.82
CA ALA A 80 -12.29 10.82 -20.66
C ALA A 80 -11.13 10.11 -19.94
N ASP A 81 -10.92 10.39 -18.64
CA ASP A 81 -9.91 9.68 -17.84
C ASP A 81 -10.22 8.19 -17.69
N LEU A 82 -11.47 7.86 -17.35
CA LEU A 82 -11.93 6.48 -17.23
C LEU A 82 -11.87 5.75 -18.57
N ALA A 83 -12.26 6.38 -19.68
CA ALA A 83 -12.18 5.79 -21.01
C ALA A 83 -10.74 5.44 -21.39
N ARG A 84 -9.76 6.32 -21.12
CA ARG A 84 -8.33 6.02 -21.33
C ARG A 84 -7.84 4.85 -20.47
N LYS A 85 -8.20 4.84 -19.18
CA LYS A 85 -7.75 3.79 -18.24
C LYS A 85 -8.38 2.42 -18.56
N THR A 86 -9.65 2.42 -18.94
CA THR A 86 -10.43 1.20 -19.18
C THR A 86 -10.37 0.74 -20.63
N GLY A 87 -9.91 1.56 -21.57
CA GLY A 87 -9.99 1.24 -23.00
C GLY A 87 -11.44 1.17 -23.51
N GLY A 88 -12.37 1.87 -22.85
CA GLY A 88 -13.79 1.88 -23.22
C GLY A 88 -14.58 0.63 -22.81
N LEU A 89 -14.01 -0.25 -21.98
CA LEU A 89 -14.70 -1.43 -21.46
C LEU A 89 -15.93 -1.07 -20.61
N THR A 90 -17.03 -1.81 -20.80
CA THR A 90 -18.27 -1.61 -20.05
C THR A 90 -18.11 -2.00 -18.56
N PRO A 91 -18.94 -1.46 -17.65
CA PRO A 91 -18.90 -1.84 -16.24
C PRO A 91 -19.04 -3.35 -15.99
N ALA A 92 -19.86 -4.03 -16.78
CA ALA A 92 -20.04 -5.48 -16.68
C ALA A 92 -18.74 -6.24 -17.00
N LYS A 93 -18.05 -5.88 -18.10
CA LYS A 93 -16.78 -6.51 -18.47
C LYS A 93 -15.69 -6.23 -17.43
N LEU A 94 -15.62 -5.02 -16.88
CA LEU A 94 -14.67 -4.67 -15.82
C LEU A 94 -14.91 -5.49 -14.54
N ARG A 95 -16.17 -5.78 -14.18
CA ARG A 95 -16.50 -6.67 -13.05
C ARG A 95 -16.10 -8.11 -13.30
N ILE A 96 -16.23 -8.61 -14.53
CA ILE A 96 -15.78 -9.97 -14.90
C ILE A 96 -14.26 -10.08 -14.73
N VAL A 97 -13.50 -9.11 -15.26
CA VAL A 97 -12.04 -9.07 -15.08
C VAL A 97 -11.66 -8.95 -13.61
N ALA A 98 -12.35 -8.10 -12.85
CA ALA A 98 -12.14 -8.00 -11.41
C ALA A 98 -12.44 -9.30 -10.66
N GLY A 99 -13.51 -10.02 -11.03
CA GLY A 99 -13.87 -11.31 -10.43
C GLY A 99 -12.77 -12.35 -10.63
N TRP A 100 -12.22 -12.44 -11.84
CA TRP A 100 -11.08 -13.32 -12.13
C TRP A 100 -9.82 -12.95 -11.32
N LEU A 101 -9.44 -11.66 -11.31
CA LEU A 101 -8.27 -11.21 -10.54
C LEU A 101 -8.46 -11.41 -9.04
N GLY A 102 -9.66 -11.13 -8.52
CA GLY A 102 -10.01 -11.29 -7.12
C GLY A 102 -10.03 -12.75 -6.70
N PHE A 103 -10.58 -13.63 -7.54
CA PHE A 103 -10.52 -15.08 -7.33
C PHE A 103 -9.08 -15.59 -7.33
N THR A 104 -8.25 -15.13 -8.28
CA THR A 104 -6.83 -15.49 -8.32
C THR A 104 -6.10 -14.99 -7.06
N ALA A 105 -6.36 -13.76 -6.61
CA ALA A 105 -5.79 -13.22 -5.38
C ALA A 105 -6.19 -14.05 -4.15
N ALA A 106 -7.45 -14.49 -4.07
CA ALA A 106 -7.94 -15.38 -3.01
C ALA A 106 -7.28 -16.76 -3.07
N ALA A 107 -7.06 -17.32 -4.27
CA ALA A 107 -6.35 -18.58 -4.44
C ALA A 107 -4.86 -18.46 -4.05
N VAL A 108 -4.21 -17.31 -4.32
CA VAL A 108 -2.85 -17.01 -3.84
C VAL A 108 -2.82 -16.84 -2.32
N PHE A 109 -3.83 -16.18 -1.73
CA PHE A 109 -3.99 -16.10 -0.28
C PHE A 109 -4.07 -17.51 0.34
N ALA A 110 -4.91 -18.39 -0.23
CA ALA A 110 -5.02 -19.78 0.22
C ALA A 110 -3.68 -20.53 0.08
N MET A 111 -2.97 -20.32 -1.03
CA MET A 111 -1.64 -20.90 -1.26
C MET A 111 -0.62 -20.47 -0.20
N ILE A 112 -0.62 -19.18 0.18
CA ILE A 112 0.27 -18.68 1.24
C ILE A 112 -0.04 -19.40 2.55
N VAL A 113 -1.31 -19.43 2.98
CA VAL A 113 -1.73 -20.15 4.21
C VAL A 113 -1.35 -21.63 4.14
N LEU A 114 -1.58 -22.29 3.01
CA LEU A 114 -1.23 -23.68 2.78
C LEU A 114 0.27 -23.95 2.87
N GLY A 115 1.10 -23.05 2.33
CA GLY A 115 2.55 -23.10 2.50
C GLY A 115 2.99 -22.90 3.95
N GLY A 116 2.28 -22.05 4.70
CA GLY A 116 2.46 -21.89 6.14
C GLY A 116 2.19 -23.18 6.91
N ILE A 117 1.06 -23.83 6.62
CA ILE A 117 0.70 -25.14 7.19
C ILE A 117 1.79 -26.16 6.84
N THR A 118 2.18 -26.26 5.57
CA THR A 118 3.24 -27.17 5.09
C THR A 118 4.54 -27.01 5.87
N ARG A 119 4.92 -25.76 6.20
CA ARG A 119 6.10 -25.48 7.02
C ARG A 119 5.88 -25.87 8.49
N LEU A 120 4.73 -25.53 9.08
CA LEU A 120 4.43 -25.79 10.49
C LEU A 120 4.26 -27.28 10.79
N THR A 121 3.77 -28.08 9.83
CA THR A 121 3.68 -29.54 9.91
C THR A 121 4.96 -30.25 9.49
N ARG A 122 6.02 -29.49 9.15
CA ARG A 122 7.30 -30.02 8.63
C ARG A 122 7.14 -30.98 7.45
N SER A 123 6.14 -30.74 6.59
CA SER A 123 5.89 -31.62 5.45
C SER A 123 6.66 -31.21 4.20
N GLY A 124 7.26 -30.01 4.15
CA GLY A 124 7.85 -29.44 2.92
C GLY A 124 9.08 -30.14 2.33
N LEU A 125 9.51 -31.29 2.87
CA LEU A 125 10.63 -32.11 2.39
C LEU A 125 10.24 -33.61 2.23
N SER A 126 8.95 -33.94 2.35
CA SER A 126 8.41 -35.30 2.18
C SER A 126 8.40 -35.78 0.71
N MET A 127 8.39 -34.85 -0.26
CA MET A 127 8.41 -35.11 -1.70
C MET A 127 9.73 -34.66 -2.34
N VAL A 128 10.59 -35.65 -2.57
CA VAL A 128 11.98 -35.44 -3.02
C VAL A 128 12.10 -35.25 -4.53
N GLU A 129 11.15 -35.80 -5.29
CA GLU A 129 11.09 -35.64 -6.74
C GLU A 129 10.45 -34.32 -7.13
N TRP A 130 11.05 -33.66 -8.13
CA TRP A 130 10.45 -32.50 -8.79
C TRP A 130 10.23 -32.84 -10.27
N ARG A 131 8.96 -32.92 -10.67
CA ARG A 131 8.55 -33.08 -12.06
C ARG A 131 7.73 -31.86 -12.49
N PRO A 132 8.03 -31.22 -13.65
CA PRO A 132 7.27 -30.09 -14.16
C PRO A 132 5.75 -30.37 -14.23
N GLU A 133 5.40 -31.53 -14.77
CA GLU A 133 4.02 -32.03 -14.96
C GLU A 133 3.29 -32.37 -13.63
N GLY A 134 4.03 -32.49 -12.52
CA GLY A 134 3.50 -32.93 -11.24
C GLY A 134 3.62 -34.43 -11.02
N SER A 135 3.30 -34.86 -9.79
CA SER A 135 3.32 -36.28 -9.41
C SER A 135 1.90 -36.71 -9.07
N LYS A 136 1.48 -37.88 -9.54
CA LYS A 136 0.24 -38.51 -9.09
C LYS A 136 0.36 -38.83 -7.59
N LEU A 137 -0.72 -38.63 -6.84
CA LEU A 137 -0.78 -39.10 -5.45
C LEU A 137 -0.68 -40.63 -5.45
N PRO A 138 0.22 -41.24 -4.64
CA PRO A 138 0.25 -42.68 -4.46
C PRO A 138 -1.14 -43.20 -4.06
N SER A 139 -1.57 -44.26 -4.73
CA SER A 139 -2.93 -44.80 -4.67
C SER A 139 -2.96 -46.28 -4.27
N THR A 140 -1.83 -46.97 -4.34
CA THR A 140 -1.65 -48.36 -3.92
C THR A 140 -0.63 -48.43 -2.79
N ASP A 141 -0.67 -49.50 -1.99
CA ASP A 141 0.28 -49.70 -0.89
C ASP A 141 1.73 -49.79 -1.40
N GLU A 142 1.94 -50.41 -2.56
CA GLU A 142 3.26 -50.47 -3.21
C GLU A 142 3.77 -49.09 -3.61
N GLU A 143 2.92 -48.24 -4.22
CA GLU A 143 3.30 -46.86 -4.57
C GLU A 143 3.66 -46.04 -3.31
N TRP A 144 2.95 -46.27 -2.20
CA TRP A 144 3.21 -45.63 -0.90
C TRP A 144 4.54 -46.06 -0.29
N GLU A 145 4.84 -47.36 -0.30
CA GLU A 145 6.12 -47.89 0.20
C GLU A 145 7.29 -47.35 -0.63
N VAL A 146 7.18 -47.30 -1.97
CA VAL A 146 8.21 -46.72 -2.84
C VAL A 146 8.46 -45.23 -2.51
N ALA A 147 7.41 -44.46 -2.27
CA ALA A 147 7.54 -43.05 -1.89
C ALA A 147 8.20 -42.90 -0.51
N PHE A 148 7.85 -43.77 0.43
CA PHE A 148 8.39 -43.76 1.79
C PHE A 148 9.85 -44.21 1.82
N ASP A 149 10.21 -45.25 1.08
CA ASP A 149 11.59 -45.72 0.95
C ASP A 149 12.52 -44.67 0.35
N LYS A 150 12.01 -43.85 -0.57
CA LYS A 150 12.75 -42.68 -1.05
C LYS A 150 12.94 -41.67 0.06
N TYR A 151 11.90 -41.35 0.84
CA TYR A 151 11.98 -40.41 1.96
C TYR A 151 13.01 -40.85 3.02
N LYS A 152 13.13 -42.16 3.31
CA LYS A 152 14.12 -42.73 4.24
C LYS A 152 15.57 -42.42 3.86
N GLN A 153 15.84 -42.10 2.60
CA GLN A 153 17.19 -41.79 2.12
C GLN A 153 17.64 -40.37 2.49
N PHE A 154 16.73 -39.46 2.85
CA PHE A 154 17.02 -38.05 3.06
C PHE A 154 17.34 -37.69 4.51
N PRO A 155 18.06 -36.58 4.74
CA PRO A 155 18.49 -36.17 6.09
C PRO A 155 17.34 -35.98 7.08
N GLU A 156 16.18 -35.48 6.64
CA GLU A 156 15.04 -35.24 7.52
C GLU A 156 14.52 -36.54 8.16
N TYR A 157 14.40 -37.62 7.40
CA TYR A 157 14.07 -38.93 7.96
C TYR A 157 15.16 -39.43 8.90
N LYS A 158 16.43 -39.39 8.47
CA LYS A 158 17.56 -39.93 9.24
C LYS A 158 17.75 -39.25 10.59
N VAL A 159 17.52 -37.94 10.67
CA VAL A 159 17.80 -37.13 11.87
C VAL A 159 16.56 -36.88 12.73
N VAL A 160 15.42 -36.57 12.09
CA VAL A 160 14.21 -36.10 12.80
C VAL A 160 13.15 -37.20 12.88
N ASN A 161 12.90 -37.90 11.78
CA ASN A 161 11.76 -38.81 11.63
C ASN A 161 12.15 -40.31 11.57
N SER A 162 13.26 -40.70 12.20
CA SER A 162 13.86 -42.04 12.01
C SER A 162 12.99 -43.22 12.49
N ARG A 163 11.98 -42.92 13.32
CA ARG A 163 11.00 -43.88 13.86
C ARG A 163 9.61 -43.75 13.23
N MET A 164 9.46 -42.91 12.21
CA MET A 164 8.18 -42.66 11.54
C MET A 164 7.70 -43.93 10.84
N THR A 165 6.40 -44.19 10.95
CA THR A 165 5.70 -45.26 10.23
C THR A 165 5.16 -44.77 8.89
N LEU A 166 4.79 -45.70 8.00
CA LEU A 166 4.15 -45.35 6.74
C LEU A 166 2.85 -44.53 6.94
N GLU A 167 2.07 -44.88 7.95
CA GLU A 167 0.81 -44.19 8.27
C GLU A 167 1.04 -42.75 8.74
N GLU A 168 2.14 -42.47 9.42
CA GLU A 168 2.53 -41.11 9.81
C GLU A 168 3.13 -40.32 8.64
N PHE A 169 3.72 -41.00 7.66
CA PHE A 169 4.25 -40.39 6.43
C PHE A 169 3.15 -39.92 5.47
N LYS A 170 2.05 -40.68 5.35
CA LYS A 170 0.93 -40.38 4.43
C LYS A 170 0.37 -38.94 4.60
N PRO A 171 0.05 -38.44 5.81
CA PRO A 171 -0.45 -37.08 6.01
C PRO A 171 0.53 -35.98 5.62
N ILE A 172 1.82 -36.13 5.94
CA ILE A 172 2.83 -35.12 5.59
C ILE A 172 3.04 -35.10 4.07
N TYR A 173 3.11 -36.26 3.43
CA TYR A 173 3.19 -36.37 1.98
C TYR A 173 1.98 -35.73 1.29
N PHE A 174 0.75 -36.04 1.77
CA PHE A 174 -0.47 -35.46 1.22
C PHE A 174 -0.46 -33.94 1.31
N MET A 175 -0.05 -33.37 2.45
CA MET A 175 -0.02 -31.92 2.61
C MET A 175 0.93 -31.27 1.61
N GLU A 176 2.14 -31.81 1.45
CA GLU A 176 3.10 -31.27 0.49
C GLU A 176 2.62 -31.45 -0.96
N TRP A 177 2.09 -32.63 -1.29
CA TRP A 177 1.50 -32.91 -2.60
C TRP A 177 0.39 -31.90 -2.92
N PHE A 178 -0.52 -31.66 -1.98
CA PHE A 178 -1.63 -30.73 -2.16
C PHE A 178 -1.13 -29.28 -2.33
N HIS A 179 -0.16 -28.84 -1.53
CA HIS A 179 0.50 -27.55 -1.70
C HIS A 179 1.13 -27.39 -3.09
N ARG A 180 1.85 -28.41 -3.56
CA ARG A 180 2.49 -28.43 -4.89
C ARG A 180 1.48 -28.46 -6.03
N MET A 181 0.37 -29.18 -5.89
CA MET A 181 -0.69 -29.25 -6.90
C MET A 181 -1.50 -27.97 -6.95
N TRP A 182 -1.80 -27.36 -5.80
CA TRP A 182 -2.46 -26.06 -5.72
C TRP A 182 -1.64 -24.96 -6.41
N GLY A 183 -0.30 -24.96 -6.20
CA GLY A 183 0.61 -24.04 -6.89
C GLY A 183 0.58 -24.18 -8.42
N ARG A 184 0.44 -25.40 -8.96
CA ARG A 184 0.25 -25.63 -10.40
C ARG A 184 -1.13 -25.19 -10.87
N GLY A 185 -2.17 -25.51 -10.08
CA GLY A 185 -3.54 -25.08 -10.32
C GLY A 185 -3.66 -23.55 -10.43
N LEU A 186 -2.90 -22.80 -9.63
CA LEU A 186 -2.82 -21.34 -9.73
C LEU A 186 -2.33 -20.86 -11.11
N GLY A 187 -1.38 -21.58 -11.72
CA GLY A 187 -0.94 -21.30 -13.09
C GLY A 187 -2.08 -21.42 -14.11
N VAL A 188 -2.98 -22.39 -13.93
CA VAL A 188 -4.17 -22.57 -14.77
C VAL A 188 -5.25 -21.51 -14.46
N ILE A 189 -5.55 -21.30 -13.17
CA ILE A 189 -6.53 -20.31 -12.69
C ILE A 189 -6.21 -18.90 -13.21
N PHE A 190 -4.93 -18.54 -13.27
CA PHE A 190 -4.51 -17.26 -13.82
C PHE A 190 -4.32 -17.32 -15.34
N GLY A 191 -3.54 -18.28 -15.84
CA GLY A 191 -3.07 -18.31 -17.22
C GLY A 191 -4.17 -18.49 -18.26
N VAL A 192 -5.12 -19.41 -18.03
CA VAL A 192 -6.18 -19.69 -19.02
C VAL A 192 -7.11 -18.49 -19.21
N PRO A 193 -7.67 -17.88 -18.14
CA PRO A 193 -8.48 -16.66 -18.33
C PRO A 193 -7.67 -15.47 -18.84
N ALA A 194 -6.38 -15.34 -18.46
CA ALA A 194 -5.51 -14.29 -18.99
C ALA A 194 -5.42 -14.38 -20.52
N LEU A 195 -5.15 -15.56 -21.08
CA LEU A 195 -5.07 -15.78 -22.52
C LEU A 195 -6.41 -15.47 -23.20
N ALA A 196 -7.52 -15.96 -22.65
CA ALA A 196 -8.86 -15.69 -23.18
C ALA A 196 -9.19 -14.19 -23.19
N PHE A 197 -8.86 -13.46 -22.13
CA PHE A 197 -9.09 -12.01 -22.05
C PHE A 197 -8.14 -11.20 -22.93
N ILE A 198 -6.91 -11.65 -23.14
CA ILE A 198 -6.00 -11.04 -24.12
C ILE A 198 -6.59 -11.20 -25.52
N ALA A 199 -6.96 -12.43 -25.90
CA ALA A 199 -7.57 -12.72 -27.20
C ALA A 199 -8.88 -11.94 -27.43
N SER A 200 -9.66 -11.73 -26.36
CA SER A 200 -10.94 -11.02 -26.42
C SER A 200 -10.83 -9.50 -26.25
N GLY A 201 -9.62 -8.94 -26.14
CA GLY A 201 -9.41 -7.51 -25.89
C GLY A 201 -9.99 -7.01 -24.54
N MET A 202 -10.19 -7.92 -23.59
CA MET A 202 -10.84 -7.64 -22.30
C MET A 202 -9.90 -7.09 -21.22
N ILE A 203 -8.58 -7.04 -21.46
CA ILE A 203 -7.62 -6.49 -20.50
C ILE A 203 -7.55 -4.95 -20.62
N PRO A 204 -8.07 -4.19 -19.65
CA PRO A 204 -8.04 -2.73 -19.69
C PRO A 204 -6.60 -2.21 -19.60
N PRO A 205 -6.27 -1.08 -20.28
CA PRO A 205 -4.94 -0.46 -20.23
C PRO A 205 -4.36 -0.29 -18.83
N LEU A 206 -5.21 0.00 -17.84
CA LEU A 206 -4.79 0.23 -16.46
C LEU A 206 -4.13 -0.99 -15.78
N ILE A 207 -4.42 -2.23 -16.20
CA ILE A 207 -3.84 -3.45 -15.60
C ILE A 207 -2.88 -4.21 -16.52
N ARG A 208 -2.77 -3.86 -17.81
CA ARG A 208 -1.91 -4.57 -18.78
C ARG A 208 -0.49 -4.88 -18.28
N PRO A 209 0.28 -3.90 -17.75
CA PRO A 209 1.62 -4.20 -17.25
C PRO A 209 1.59 -5.13 -16.04
N VAL A 210 0.54 -5.06 -15.22
CA VAL A 210 0.39 -5.90 -14.02
C VAL A 210 0.07 -7.35 -14.40
N VAL A 211 -0.75 -7.59 -15.42
CA VAL A 211 -1.02 -8.96 -15.91
C VAL A 211 0.27 -9.62 -16.41
N GLY A 212 1.09 -8.90 -17.17
CA GLY A 212 2.40 -9.38 -17.60
C GLY A 212 3.36 -9.63 -16.44
N ALA A 213 3.43 -8.70 -15.47
CA ALA A 213 4.26 -8.85 -14.28
C ALA A 213 3.82 -10.03 -13.40
N ALA A 214 2.51 -10.21 -13.19
CA ALA A 214 1.96 -11.32 -12.40
C ALA A 214 2.23 -12.67 -13.06
N PHE A 215 2.16 -12.75 -14.40
CA PHE A 215 2.57 -13.95 -15.14
C PHE A 215 4.05 -14.27 -14.92
N GLY A 216 4.94 -13.29 -15.12
CA GLY A 216 6.38 -13.47 -14.95
C GLY A 216 6.77 -13.83 -13.51
N LEU A 217 6.18 -13.15 -12.51
CA LEU A 217 6.40 -13.46 -11.10
C LEU A 217 5.82 -14.83 -10.72
N GLY A 218 4.68 -15.23 -11.26
CA GLY A 218 4.10 -16.55 -11.05
C GLY A 218 5.00 -17.68 -11.57
N ALA A 219 5.56 -17.51 -12.77
CA ALA A 219 6.55 -18.45 -13.31
C ALA A 219 7.83 -18.48 -12.45
N ALA A 220 8.35 -17.31 -12.06
CA ALA A 220 9.50 -17.20 -11.17
C ALA A 220 9.23 -17.84 -9.79
N GLN A 221 7.99 -17.79 -9.31
CA GLN A 221 7.61 -18.36 -8.02
C GLN A 221 7.80 -19.87 -7.97
N GLY A 222 7.53 -20.58 -9.08
CA GLY A 222 7.83 -22.00 -9.20
C GLY A 222 9.33 -22.29 -9.10
N ALA A 223 10.15 -21.47 -9.77
CA ALA A 223 11.62 -21.59 -9.71
C ALA A 223 12.17 -21.29 -8.31
N VAL A 224 11.66 -20.25 -7.63
CA VAL A 224 12.04 -19.93 -6.24
C VAL A 224 11.60 -21.04 -5.29
N GLY A 225 10.42 -21.63 -5.50
CA GLY A 225 9.95 -22.78 -4.71
C GLY A 225 10.86 -24.01 -4.86
N TRP A 226 11.27 -24.34 -6.10
CA TRP A 226 12.26 -25.40 -6.35
C TRP A 226 13.60 -25.09 -5.67
N TRP A 227 14.11 -23.87 -5.80
CA TRP A 227 15.35 -23.43 -5.15
C TRP A 227 15.25 -23.54 -3.62
N MET A 228 14.09 -23.22 -3.03
CA MET A 228 13.83 -23.37 -1.60
C MET A 228 13.88 -24.84 -1.17
N VAL A 229 13.15 -25.73 -1.84
CA VAL A 229 13.12 -27.17 -1.48
C VAL A 229 14.50 -27.80 -1.62
N LYS A 230 15.23 -27.50 -2.70
CA LYS A 230 16.59 -28.01 -2.92
C LYS A 230 17.50 -27.75 -1.72
N SER A 231 17.37 -26.62 -1.02
CA SER A 231 18.19 -26.33 0.17
C SER A 231 17.98 -27.27 1.35
N GLY A 232 16.80 -27.89 1.45
CA GLY A 232 16.48 -28.79 2.56
C GLY A 232 16.85 -30.24 2.31
N LEU A 233 17.14 -30.62 1.05
CA LEU A 233 17.48 -31.99 0.66
C LEU A 233 18.99 -32.26 0.69
N GLU A 234 19.82 -31.21 0.71
CA GLU A 234 21.28 -31.32 0.71
C GLU A 234 21.81 -31.71 2.11
N GLU A 235 22.76 -32.66 2.16
CA GLU A 235 23.46 -33.01 3.41
C GLU A 235 24.27 -31.79 3.90
N ARG A 236 24.05 -31.42 5.18
CA ARG A 236 24.77 -30.31 5.80
C ARG A 236 26.17 -30.73 6.24
N LYS A 237 27.06 -29.74 6.37
CA LYS A 237 28.40 -29.95 6.93
C LYS A 237 28.29 -30.50 8.36
N LYS A 238 29.25 -31.36 8.73
CA LYS A 238 29.28 -32.10 10.02
C LYS A 238 29.31 -31.20 11.27
N ASP A 239 29.62 -29.92 11.12
CA ASP A 239 29.69 -28.90 12.17
C ASP A 239 28.38 -28.11 12.37
N ASP A 240 27.34 -28.33 11.55
CA ASP A 240 26.03 -27.69 11.70
C ASP A 240 25.02 -28.64 12.37
N PHE A 241 24.89 -28.56 13.70
CA PHE A 241 23.98 -29.38 14.51
C PHE A 241 22.48 -29.00 14.39
N ARG A 242 22.12 -28.07 13.50
CA ARG A 242 20.72 -27.65 13.29
C ARG A 242 19.95 -28.68 12.48
N GLU A 243 18.71 -28.96 12.87
CA GLU A 243 17.80 -29.88 12.16
C GLU A 243 17.71 -29.57 10.64
N PRO A 244 17.68 -30.60 9.77
CA PRO A 244 17.48 -30.42 8.32
C PRO A 244 16.21 -29.63 8.02
N ARG A 245 16.33 -28.51 7.31
CA ARG A 245 15.21 -27.65 6.91
C ARG A 245 15.60 -26.74 5.77
N VAL A 246 14.59 -26.17 5.11
CA VAL A 246 14.79 -25.14 4.09
C VAL A 246 15.46 -23.90 4.69
N SER A 247 16.30 -23.24 3.89
CA SER A 247 16.97 -22.01 4.29
C SER A 247 15.97 -20.89 4.61
N PRO A 248 16.09 -20.19 5.77
CA PRO A 248 15.23 -19.05 6.11
C PRO A 248 15.23 -17.95 5.05
N TYR A 249 16.38 -17.71 4.41
CA TYR A 249 16.52 -16.74 3.32
C TYR A 249 15.69 -17.14 2.09
N ARG A 250 15.70 -18.42 1.72
CA ARG A 250 14.94 -18.92 0.57
C ARG A 250 13.43 -18.90 0.85
N LEU A 251 13.04 -19.23 2.08
CA LEU A 251 11.65 -19.12 2.54
C LEU A 251 11.16 -17.66 2.51
N ALA A 252 11.96 -16.72 3.02
CA ALA A 252 11.64 -15.30 2.98
C ALA A 252 11.54 -14.77 1.54
N ALA A 253 12.44 -15.18 0.64
CA ALA A 253 12.36 -14.82 -0.78
C ALA A 253 11.09 -15.36 -1.45
N HIS A 254 10.74 -16.62 -1.19
CA HIS A 254 9.52 -17.24 -1.72
C HIS A 254 8.25 -16.52 -1.24
N LEU A 255 8.17 -16.21 0.06
CA LEU A 255 7.05 -15.44 0.61
C LEU A 255 7.01 -14.03 0.02
N THR A 256 8.16 -13.37 -0.17
CA THR A 256 8.23 -12.01 -0.73
C THR A 256 7.64 -11.95 -2.14
N VAL A 257 7.97 -12.93 -3.00
CA VAL A 257 7.36 -13.04 -4.34
C VAL A 257 5.85 -13.31 -4.20
N ALA A 258 5.43 -14.17 -3.27
CA ALA A 258 4.02 -14.51 -3.06
C ALA A 258 3.17 -13.29 -2.67
N ILE A 259 3.62 -12.53 -1.66
CA ILE A 259 2.91 -11.33 -1.20
C ILE A 259 2.96 -10.21 -2.25
N THR A 260 3.98 -10.18 -3.11
CA THR A 260 4.05 -9.24 -4.24
C THR A 260 2.97 -9.57 -5.28
N ILE A 261 2.85 -10.84 -5.68
CA ILE A 261 1.79 -11.30 -6.59
C ILE A 261 0.41 -11.00 -5.99
N PHE A 262 0.19 -11.37 -4.72
CA PHE A 262 -1.05 -11.07 -4.01
C PHE A 262 -1.37 -9.57 -4.03
N SER A 263 -0.38 -8.72 -3.77
CA SER A 263 -0.55 -7.26 -3.75
C SER A 263 -0.92 -6.70 -5.13
N LEU A 264 -0.25 -7.16 -6.19
CA LEU A 264 -0.53 -6.76 -7.57
C LEU A 264 -1.94 -7.16 -8.02
N LEU A 265 -2.36 -8.40 -7.73
CA LEU A 265 -3.68 -8.90 -8.08
C LEU A 265 -4.78 -8.20 -7.28
N SER A 266 -4.57 -8.02 -5.98
CA SER A 266 -5.51 -7.31 -5.09
C SER A 266 -5.68 -5.85 -5.53
N TRP A 267 -4.57 -5.17 -5.82
CA TRP A 267 -4.60 -3.79 -6.33
C TRP A 267 -5.37 -3.69 -7.65
N SER A 268 -5.06 -4.57 -8.61
CA SER A 268 -5.71 -4.59 -9.92
C SER A 268 -7.20 -4.91 -9.83
N THR A 269 -7.59 -5.79 -8.91
CA THR A 269 -8.99 -6.09 -8.59
C THR A 269 -9.72 -4.82 -8.15
N MET A 270 -9.14 -4.09 -7.19
CA MET A 270 -9.73 -2.85 -6.69
C MET A 270 -9.80 -1.76 -7.76
N ASP A 271 -8.77 -1.63 -8.59
CA ASP A 271 -8.75 -0.67 -9.69
C ASP A 271 -9.84 -0.99 -10.74
N CYS A 272 -10.06 -2.26 -11.10
CA CYS A 272 -11.14 -2.68 -11.99
C CYS A 272 -12.54 -2.48 -11.37
N LEU A 273 -12.72 -2.79 -10.09
CA LEU A 273 -13.98 -2.55 -9.38
C LEU A 273 -14.29 -1.06 -9.26
N TRP A 274 -13.29 -0.24 -8.93
CA TRP A 274 -13.40 1.21 -8.91
C TRP A 274 -13.79 1.73 -10.28
N ALA A 275 -13.09 1.32 -11.34
CA ALA A 275 -13.40 1.74 -12.70
C ALA A 275 -14.83 1.33 -13.11
N ALA A 276 -15.26 0.11 -12.80
CA ALA A 276 -16.62 -0.35 -13.08
C ALA A 276 -17.67 0.49 -12.36
N GLN A 277 -17.47 0.76 -11.06
CA GLN A 277 -18.37 1.59 -10.26
C GLN A 277 -18.45 3.02 -10.81
N ARG A 278 -17.31 3.62 -11.18
CA ARG A 278 -17.27 5.00 -11.69
C ARG A 278 -17.84 5.13 -13.10
N THR A 279 -17.54 4.19 -14.00
CA THR A 279 -18.12 4.18 -15.35
C THR A 279 -19.64 4.01 -15.29
N ALA A 280 -20.15 3.13 -14.42
CA ALA A 280 -21.60 2.98 -14.21
C ALA A 280 -22.24 4.26 -13.65
N ALA A 281 -21.63 4.86 -12.62
CA ALA A 281 -22.13 6.09 -12.00
C ALA A 281 -22.14 7.30 -12.94
N LEU A 282 -21.20 7.39 -13.88
CA LEU A 282 -21.15 8.47 -14.88
C LEU A 282 -22.09 8.24 -16.08
N GLY A 283 -22.52 6.99 -16.30
CA GLY A 283 -23.48 6.60 -17.34
C GLY A 283 -24.94 6.70 -16.89
N ALA A 284 -25.24 6.48 -15.61
CA ALA A 284 -26.58 6.69 -15.06
C ALA A 284 -26.87 8.20 -14.90
N ALA A 285 -27.82 8.71 -15.70
CA ALA A 285 -28.43 10.05 -15.61
C ALA A 285 -27.47 11.20 -15.24
N GLY A 286 -26.52 11.51 -16.11
CA GLY A 286 -25.77 12.77 -16.07
C GLY A 286 -24.83 12.94 -14.85
N GLY A 287 -24.43 11.86 -14.17
CA GLY A 287 -23.44 11.95 -13.08
C GLY A 287 -24.01 12.29 -11.69
N ALA A 288 -25.34 12.37 -11.55
CA ALA A 288 -26.02 12.53 -10.26
C ALA A 288 -25.68 11.40 -9.26
N ALA A 289 -25.23 10.24 -9.75
CA ALA A 289 -24.88 9.07 -8.97
C ALA A 289 -23.40 8.96 -8.56
N VAL A 290 -22.53 9.94 -8.82
CA VAL A 290 -21.13 9.90 -8.35
C VAL A 290 -21.07 10.40 -6.89
N PRO A 291 -20.84 9.52 -5.88
CA PRO A 291 -20.85 9.91 -4.47
C PRO A 291 -19.74 10.93 -4.18
N GLY A 292 -20.12 12.09 -3.64
CA GLY A 292 -19.21 13.18 -3.29
C GLY A 292 -19.02 14.24 -4.37
N LEU A 293 -19.20 13.91 -5.66
CA LEU A 293 -19.15 14.89 -6.74
C LEU A 293 -20.48 15.62 -6.88
N ALA A 294 -21.62 14.91 -6.75
CA ALA A 294 -22.95 15.51 -6.78
C ALA A 294 -23.15 16.58 -5.69
N ARG A 295 -22.59 16.38 -4.48
CA ARG A 295 -22.67 17.35 -3.38
C ARG A 295 -21.76 18.57 -3.59
N VAL A 296 -20.64 18.40 -4.27
CA VAL A 296 -19.72 19.48 -4.64
C VAL A 296 -20.25 20.28 -5.83
N LEU A 297 -20.92 19.62 -6.78
CA LEU A 297 -21.58 20.26 -7.93
C LEU A 297 -22.93 20.92 -7.54
N ALA A 298 -23.64 20.38 -6.55
CA ALA A 298 -24.89 20.95 -6.03
C ALA A 298 -24.67 22.13 -5.07
N MET A 299 -23.45 22.31 -4.55
CA MET A 299 -23.07 23.54 -3.88
C MET A 299 -22.54 24.51 -4.94
N GLN A 300 -23.36 25.44 -5.45
CA GLN A 300 -23.09 26.89 -5.42
C GLN A 300 -23.76 27.75 -6.52
N PRO A 301 -23.95 29.07 -6.26
CA PRO A 301 -24.02 30.09 -7.31
C PRO A 301 -22.64 30.31 -7.96
N ALA A 302 -22.57 30.47 -9.29
CA ALA A 302 -21.32 30.51 -10.08
C ALA A 302 -20.26 31.61 -9.80
N ALA A 303 -20.38 32.45 -8.78
CA ALA A 303 -19.23 33.23 -8.27
C ALA A 303 -18.20 32.34 -7.54
N ALA A 304 -18.54 31.09 -7.23
CA ALA A 304 -17.80 30.25 -6.32
C ALA A 304 -17.09 29.03 -6.98
N GLY A 305 -17.10 28.94 -8.32
CA GLY A 305 -16.39 27.90 -9.08
C GLY A 305 -14.86 27.86 -8.84
N ALA A 306 -14.23 29.02 -8.63
CA ALA A 306 -12.83 29.08 -8.17
C ALA A 306 -12.66 28.53 -6.75
N GLY A 307 -13.59 28.85 -5.83
CA GLY A 307 -13.60 28.32 -4.47
C GLY A 307 -13.77 26.81 -4.39
N VAL A 308 -14.61 26.22 -5.25
CA VAL A 308 -14.76 24.76 -5.34
C VAL A 308 -13.54 24.09 -5.97
N ALA A 309 -12.97 24.69 -7.02
CA ALA A 309 -11.71 24.20 -7.59
C ALA A 309 -10.59 24.18 -6.54
N THR A 310 -10.49 25.23 -5.71
CA THR A 310 -9.57 25.33 -4.58
C THR A 310 -9.89 24.31 -3.49
N ALA A 311 -11.17 24.08 -3.15
CA ALA A 311 -11.56 23.06 -2.18
C ALA A 311 -11.21 21.64 -2.65
N LEU A 312 -11.44 21.33 -3.93
CA LEU A 312 -11.05 20.06 -4.55
C LEU A 312 -9.53 19.89 -4.61
N ALA A 313 -8.79 20.97 -4.92
CA ALA A 313 -7.33 20.97 -4.87
C ALA A 313 -6.83 20.74 -3.44
N GLY A 314 -7.44 21.37 -2.43
CA GLY A 314 -7.16 21.17 -1.02
C GLY A 314 -7.40 19.72 -0.58
N ARG A 315 -8.51 19.11 -1.04
CA ARG A 315 -8.79 17.69 -0.80
C ARG A 315 -7.75 16.78 -1.47
N ALA A 316 -7.36 17.08 -2.70
CA ALA A 316 -6.32 16.34 -3.40
C ALA A 316 -4.97 16.45 -2.65
N ALA A 317 -4.62 17.63 -2.16
CA ALA A 317 -3.43 17.87 -1.35
C ALA A 317 -3.48 17.14 0.00
N ALA A 318 -4.62 17.14 0.68
CA ALA A 318 -4.80 16.41 1.94
C ALA A 318 -4.65 14.89 1.75
N LEU A 319 -5.18 14.34 0.65
CA LEU A 319 -5.01 12.93 0.29
C LEU A 319 -3.57 12.61 -0.14
N ALA A 320 -2.93 13.51 -0.89
CA ALA A 320 -1.52 13.38 -1.23
C ALA A 320 -0.64 13.36 0.03
N ALA A 321 -0.91 14.23 1.01
CA ALA A 321 -0.23 14.26 2.30
C ALA A 321 -0.46 12.99 3.14
N MET A 322 -1.54 12.26 2.90
CA MET A 322 -1.83 10.97 3.53
C MET A 322 -1.10 9.79 2.85
N SER A 323 -0.71 9.94 1.58
CA SER A 323 -0.09 8.87 0.79
C SER A 323 1.17 8.25 1.43
N PRO A 324 2.14 9.04 1.96
CA PRO A 324 3.31 8.48 2.63
C PRO A 324 2.97 7.66 3.87
N TRP A 325 1.94 8.05 4.62
CA TRP A 325 1.49 7.32 5.80
C TRP A 325 0.86 5.98 5.43
N ALA A 326 0.02 5.96 4.39
CA ALA A 326 -0.60 4.74 3.90
C ALA A 326 0.46 3.77 3.33
N TRP A 327 1.42 4.28 2.55
CA TRP A 327 2.53 3.48 2.03
C TRP A 327 3.48 3.01 3.12
N GLY A 328 3.86 3.89 4.06
CA GLY A 328 4.74 3.54 5.17
C GLY A 328 4.15 2.46 6.05
N ALA A 329 2.87 2.58 6.43
CA ALA A 329 2.18 1.56 7.21
C ALA A 329 2.07 0.23 6.44
N THR A 330 1.67 0.26 5.17
CA THR A 330 1.53 -0.96 4.35
C THR A 330 2.88 -1.63 4.09
N GLY A 331 3.93 -0.85 3.84
CA GLY A 331 5.30 -1.34 3.67
C GLY A 331 5.85 -1.97 4.93
N LEU A 332 5.53 -1.41 6.11
CA LEU A 332 5.94 -1.98 7.40
C LEU A 332 5.17 -3.27 7.73
N VAL A 333 3.90 -3.37 7.34
CA VAL A 333 3.16 -4.65 7.38
C VAL A 333 3.83 -5.70 6.49
N ALA A 334 4.20 -5.34 5.25
CA ALA A 334 4.89 -6.26 4.34
C ALA A 334 6.25 -6.69 4.91
N LEU A 335 7.04 -5.76 5.44
CA LEU A 335 8.32 -6.05 6.09
C LEU A 335 8.15 -6.99 7.29
N THR A 336 7.16 -6.73 8.15
CA THR A 336 6.86 -7.59 9.31
C THR A 336 6.42 -8.99 8.88
N THR A 337 5.66 -9.09 7.78
CA THR A 337 5.26 -10.37 7.18
C THR A 337 6.47 -11.16 6.70
N VAL A 338 7.43 -10.51 6.03
CA VAL A 338 8.69 -11.12 5.60
C VAL A 338 9.56 -11.51 6.80
N ALA A 339 9.64 -10.66 7.84
CA ALA A 339 10.32 -11.01 9.09
C ALA A 339 9.70 -12.27 9.75
N GLY A 340 8.39 -12.47 9.63
CA GLY A 340 7.70 -13.68 10.07
C GLY A 340 8.19 -14.96 9.37
N ALA A 341 8.63 -14.88 8.10
CA ALA A 341 9.25 -16.01 7.41
C ALA A 341 10.58 -16.42 8.04
N PHE A 342 11.37 -15.45 8.53
CA PHE A 342 12.59 -15.77 9.28
C PHE A 342 12.26 -16.41 10.63
N VAL A 343 11.19 -15.97 11.31
CA VAL A 343 10.73 -16.62 12.55
C VAL A 343 10.35 -18.09 12.30
N ALA A 344 9.56 -18.36 11.25
CA ALA A 344 9.17 -19.72 10.88
C ALA A 344 10.34 -20.57 10.36
N GLY A 345 11.29 -19.95 9.63
CA GLY A 345 12.48 -20.62 9.10
C GLY A 345 13.47 -21.03 10.18
N ASN A 346 13.58 -20.25 11.26
CA ASN A 346 14.48 -20.52 12.38
C ASN A 346 13.79 -21.23 13.57
N ASP A 347 12.49 -21.56 13.45
CA ASP A 347 11.66 -22.05 14.57
C ASP A 347 11.65 -21.10 15.79
N ALA A 348 11.91 -19.82 15.54
CA ALA A 348 12.12 -18.81 16.58
C ALA A 348 10.86 -18.46 17.39
N GLY A 349 9.68 -18.88 16.92
CA GLY A 349 8.44 -18.73 17.69
C GLY A 349 8.41 -19.53 19.00
N ARG A 350 9.34 -20.47 19.20
CA ARG A 350 9.45 -21.33 20.40
C ARG A 350 10.63 -20.97 21.32
N ALA A 351 11.32 -19.86 21.07
CA ALA A 351 12.55 -19.52 21.80
C ALA A 351 12.25 -18.96 23.21
N TYR A 352 11.50 -17.87 23.27
CA TYR A 352 10.95 -17.32 24.51
C TYR A 352 9.44 -17.25 24.35
N ASN A 353 8.66 -17.77 25.29
CA ASN A 353 7.20 -17.89 25.16
C ASN A 353 6.42 -17.09 26.23
N ASP A 354 7.09 -16.13 26.86
CA ASP A 354 6.49 -15.06 27.66
C ASP A 354 6.33 -13.77 26.83
N TRP A 355 5.40 -12.93 27.28
CA TRP A 355 5.11 -11.62 26.68
C TRP A 355 4.75 -10.62 27.79
N PRO A 356 5.25 -9.37 27.75
CA PRO A 356 6.09 -8.77 26.70
C PRO A 356 7.59 -9.09 26.83
N MET A 357 7.96 -9.90 27.83
CA MET A 357 9.35 -10.20 28.20
C MET A 357 9.95 -11.36 27.38
N TYR A 358 11.22 -11.66 27.63
CA TYR A 358 12.00 -12.77 27.10
C TYR A 358 12.65 -13.51 28.28
N ALA A 359 11.98 -14.53 28.79
CA ALA A 359 12.30 -15.23 30.04
C ALA A 359 12.51 -14.26 31.23
N GLY A 360 11.58 -13.31 31.42
CA GLY A 360 11.63 -12.33 32.51
C GLY A 360 12.52 -11.11 32.27
N ARG A 361 13.20 -10.99 31.12
CA ARG A 361 14.02 -9.83 30.73
C ARG A 361 13.41 -9.05 29.56
N MET A 362 13.71 -7.75 29.44
CA MET A 362 13.24 -6.93 28.30
C MET A 362 13.98 -7.23 26.99
N ILE A 363 15.22 -7.69 27.10
CA ILE A 363 16.11 -8.04 26.00
C ILE A 363 16.59 -9.47 26.27
N PRO A 364 16.51 -10.38 25.29
CA PRO A 364 16.99 -11.75 25.47
C PRO A 364 18.51 -11.77 25.67
N GLU A 365 19.01 -12.65 26.54
CA GLU A 365 20.45 -12.75 26.82
C GLU A 365 21.24 -13.18 25.58
N GLN A 366 20.66 -14.07 24.78
CA GLN A 366 21.30 -14.65 23.60
C GLN A 366 21.11 -13.77 22.33
N ILE A 367 20.81 -12.48 22.48
CA ILE A 367 20.53 -11.57 21.34
C ILE A 367 21.73 -11.34 20.41
N TRP A 368 22.96 -11.61 20.86
CA TRP A 368 24.16 -11.35 20.07
C TRP A 368 25.15 -12.50 20.13
N ASP A 369 25.51 -13.02 18.95
CA ASP A 369 26.64 -13.92 18.75
C ASP A 369 27.69 -13.24 17.85
N ALA A 370 28.87 -12.99 18.42
CA ALA A 370 29.97 -12.32 17.73
C ALA A 370 30.50 -13.11 16.51
N THR A 371 30.30 -14.43 16.48
CA THR A 371 30.72 -15.28 15.36
C THR A 371 29.80 -15.14 14.14
N MET A 372 28.55 -14.71 14.34
CA MET A 372 27.55 -14.60 13.28
C MET A 372 27.58 -13.25 12.54
N GLY A 373 28.06 -12.18 13.20
CA GLY A 373 28.06 -10.84 12.62
C GLY A 373 26.67 -10.45 12.09
N MET A 374 26.57 -10.07 10.81
CA MET A 374 25.29 -9.70 10.18
C MET A 374 24.28 -10.84 10.10
N ARG A 375 24.72 -12.11 10.12
CA ARG A 375 23.82 -13.27 10.10
C ARG A 375 23.01 -13.36 11.39
N ASN A 376 23.46 -12.75 12.49
CA ASN A 376 22.78 -12.75 13.77
C ASN A 376 21.32 -12.24 13.63
N PHE A 377 21.08 -11.21 12.83
CA PHE A 377 19.72 -10.67 12.60
C PHE A 377 18.78 -11.60 11.83
N PHE A 378 19.29 -12.64 11.16
CA PHE A 378 18.51 -13.50 10.27
C PHE A 378 18.55 -14.99 10.65
N GLU A 379 19.55 -15.40 11.44
CA GLU A 379 19.80 -16.79 11.82
C GLU A 379 19.85 -17.02 13.34
N ASN A 380 20.10 -15.99 14.16
CA ASN A 380 20.04 -16.13 15.61
C ASN A 380 18.57 -16.15 16.04
N THR A 381 18.14 -17.27 16.61
CA THR A 381 16.77 -17.50 17.03
C THR A 381 16.24 -16.42 17.97
N ALA A 382 17.04 -15.97 18.95
CA ALA A 382 16.64 -14.93 19.90
C ALA A 382 16.46 -13.57 19.22
N THR A 383 17.42 -13.19 18.37
CA THR A 383 17.41 -11.93 17.63
C THR A 383 16.27 -11.87 16.63
N VAL A 384 16.06 -12.94 15.85
CA VAL A 384 14.97 -13.03 14.87
C VAL A 384 13.61 -12.90 15.54
N GLN A 385 13.42 -13.55 16.70
CA GLN A 385 12.18 -13.40 17.47
C GLN A 385 12.01 -11.97 17.99
N PHE A 386 13.08 -11.38 18.54
CA PHE A 386 13.08 -10.01 19.04
C PHE A 386 12.75 -9.00 17.95
N ASP A 387 13.41 -9.09 16.80
CA ASP A 387 13.25 -8.18 15.66
C ASP A 387 11.82 -8.23 15.12
N HIS A 388 11.25 -9.43 14.94
CA HIS A 388 9.89 -9.59 14.47
C HIS A 388 8.85 -8.99 15.44
N ARG A 389 9.00 -9.20 16.75
CA ARG A 389 8.11 -8.60 17.77
C ARG A 389 8.20 -7.07 17.77
N ASN A 390 9.41 -6.52 17.67
CA ASN A 390 9.59 -5.07 17.63
C ASN A 390 9.10 -4.43 16.32
N LEU A 391 9.24 -5.14 15.19
CA LEU A 391 8.61 -4.75 13.92
C LEU A 391 7.08 -4.76 14.03
N ALA A 392 6.48 -5.71 14.75
CA ALA A 392 5.04 -5.73 15.01
C ALA A 392 4.59 -4.52 15.86
N TYR A 393 5.34 -4.14 16.90
CA TYR A 393 5.06 -2.92 17.67
C TYR A 393 5.20 -1.66 16.83
N ALA A 394 6.24 -1.56 16.00
CA ALA A 394 6.43 -0.45 15.08
C ALA A 394 5.28 -0.38 14.06
N THR A 395 4.80 -1.53 13.56
CA THR A 395 3.65 -1.62 12.66
C THR A 395 2.38 -1.10 13.33
N LEU A 396 2.10 -1.55 14.55
CA LEU A 396 0.96 -1.07 15.33
C LEU A 396 1.01 0.46 15.53
N ALA A 397 2.19 0.99 15.92
CA ALA A 397 2.39 2.42 16.09
C ALA A 397 2.19 3.19 14.78
N ALA A 398 2.73 2.70 13.65
CA ALA A 398 2.58 3.33 12.35
C ALA A 398 1.10 3.38 11.90
N ILE A 399 0.35 2.29 12.10
CA ILE A 399 -1.09 2.23 11.77
C ILE A 399 -1.89 3.16 12.67
N ALA A 400 -1.61 3.18 13.98
CA ALA A 400 -2.27 4.09 14.92
C ALA A 400 -2.00 5.56 14.55
N LEU A 401 -0.76 5.89 14.18
CA LEU A 401 -0.36 7.24 13.80
C LEU A 401 -1.02 7.67 12.48
N ALA A 402 -1.07 6.77 11.48
CA ALA A 402 -1.82 6.98 10.25
C ALA A 402 -3.32 7.22 10.54
N GLY A 403 -3.92 6.41 11.43
CA GLY A 403 -5.31 6.56 11.85
C GLY A 403 -5.59 7.90 12.53
N HIS A 404 -4.71 8.34 13.42
CA HIS A 404 -4.80 9.64 14.08
C HIS A 404 -4.74 10.81 13.08
N ARG A 405 -3.87 10.72 12.07
CA ARG A 405 -3.81 11.73 10.99
C ARG A 405 -5.11 11.80 10.20
N VAL A 406 -5.70 10.66 9.86
CA VAL A 406 -7.00 10.60 9.17
C VAL A 406 -8.12 11.23 10.00
N ALA A 407 -8.14 10.99 11.31
CA ALA A 407 -9.14 11.56 12.21
C ALA A 407 -9.09 13.10 12.27
N LYS A 408 -7.89 13.69 12.12
CA LYS A 408 -7.69 15.15 12.14
C LYS A 408 -8.02 15.88 10.83
N LEU A 409 -8.22 15.14 9.73
CA LEU A 409 -8.45 15.74 8.42
C LEU A 409 -9.95 15.71 8.06
N PRO A 410 -10.67 16.85 8.16
CA PRO A 410 -12.11 16.88 7.91
C PRO A 410 -12.45 16.58 6.44
N GLN A 411 -11.55 16.92 5.50
CA GLN A 411 -11.73 16.78 4.06
C GLN A 411 -11.64 15.32 3.54
N ILE A 412 -11.34 14.35 4.40
CA ILE A 412 -11.11 12.96 4.01
C ILE A 412 -12.42 12.26 3.55
N PRO A 413 -12.42 11.54 2.42
CA PRO A 413 -13.59 10.77 1.98
C PRO A 413 -14.01 9.70 3.01
N PRO A 414 -15.32 9.39 3.14
CA PRO A 414 -15.79 8.29 3.97
C PRO A 414 -15.10 6.95 3.66
N ALA A 415 -14.84 6.66 2.39
CA ALA A 415 -14.13 5.45 1.97
C ALA A 415 -12.75 5.30 2.62
N VAL A 416 -11.99 6.39 2.73
CA VAL A 416 -10.68 6.37 3.40
C VAL A 416 -10.85 6.14 4.90
N ARG A 417 -11.85 6.77 5.55
CA ARG A 417 -12.13 6.54 6.98
C ARG A 417 -12.52 5.08 7.25
N THR A 418 -13.36 4.49 6.40
CA THR A 418 -13.75 3.09 6.50
C THR A 418 -12.53 2.18 6.34
N ALA A 419 -11.68 2.43 5.33
CA ALA A 419 -10.47 1.63 5.13
C ALA A 419 -9.48 1.76 6.31
N THR A 420 -9.33 2.96 6.88
CA THR A 420 -8.53 3.19 8.09
C THR A 420 -9.06 2.40 9.29
N ARG A 421 -10.38 2.40 9.52
CA ARG A 421 -11.00 1.61 10.59
C ARG A 421 -10.84 0.10 10.36
N GLY A 422 -10.97 -0.35 9.11
CA GLY A 422 -10.73 -1.73 8.72
C GLY A 422 -9.30 -2.18 9.02
N MET A 423 -8.31 -1.36 8.65
CA MET A 423 -6.90 -1.64 8.97
C MET A 423 -6.62 -1.62 10.48
N ALA A 424 -7.25 -0.71 11.22
CA ALA A 424 -7.13 -0.66 12.69
C ALA A 424 -7.73 -1.92 13.37
N ALA A 425 -8.87 -2.41 12.89
CA ALA A 425 -9.46 -3.65 13.37
C ALA A 425 -8.57 -4.86 13.01
N ALA A 426 -8.06 -4.93 11.78
CA ALA A 426 -7.20 -6.01 11.33
C ALA A 426 -5.90 -6.09 12.14
N VAL A 427 -5.26 -4.95 12.46
CA VAL A 427 -4.03 -4.98 13.27
C VAL A 427 -4.30 -5.41 14.73
N ALA A 428 -5.45 -5.04 15.30
CA ALA A 428 -5.82 -5.49 16.65
C ALA A 428 -5.98 -7.02 16.70
N VAL A 429 -6.66 -7.61 15.71
CA VAL A 429 -6.77 -9.07 15.56
C VAL A 429 -5.40 -9.70 15.35
N GLN A 430 -4.56 -9.11 14.49
CA GLN A 430 -3.24 -9.65 14.18
C GLN A 430 -2.29 -9.68 15.38
N VAL A 431 -2.32 -8.63 16.22
CA VAL A 431 -1.56 -8.58 17.47
C VAL A 431 -2.04 -9.65 18.43
N GLY A 432 -3.36 -9.80 18.60
CA GLY A 432 -3.95 -10.87 19.41
C GLY A 432 -3.50 -12.25 18.95
N LEU A 433 -3.62 -12.55 17.64
CA LEU A 433 -3.16 -13.81 17.05
C LEU A 433 -1.66 -14.03 17.26
N GLY A 434 -0.84 -12.99 17.14
CA GLY A 434 0.62 -13.08 17.32
C GLY A 434 1.00 -13.43 18.75
N ILE A 435 0.40 -12.75 19.73
CA ILE A 435 0.60 -13.01 21.15
C ILE A 435 0.10 -14.42 21.50
N SER A 436 -1.09 -14.82 21.03
CA SER A 436 -1.61 -16.17 21.25
C SER A 436 -0.74 -17.27 20.65
N THR A 437 -0.29 -17.08 19.39
CA THR A 437 0.63 -18.01 18.71
C THR A 437 1.92 -18.19 19.51
N LEU A 438 2.44 -17.08 20.03
CA LEU A 438 3.63 -17.08 20.87
C LEU A 438 3.40 -17.82 22.19
N MET A 439 2.42 -17.42 22.98
CA MET A 439 2.21 -17.95 24.33
C MET A 439 1.81 -19.43 24.34
N MET A 440 1.21 -19.93 23.26
CA MET A 440 0.79 -21.33 23.14
C MET A 440 1.80 -22.21 22.38
N TYR A 441 3.06 -21.78 22.24
CA TYR A 441 4.14 -22.57 21.62
C TYR A 441 3.92 -22.92 20.13
N VAL A 442 3.34 -21.98 19.39
CA VAL A 442 3.10 -22.06 17.94
C VAL A 442 2.29 -23.31 17.53
N PRO A 443 1.04 -23.48 18.01
CA PRO A 443 0.15 -24.51 17.47
C PRO A 443 -0.10 -24.27 15.98
N VAL A 444 -0.19 -25.32 15.18
CA VAL A 444 -0.35 -25.23 13.72
C VAL A 444 -1.54 -24.33 13.34
N SER A 445 -2.67 -24.48 14.03
CA SER A 445 -3.88 -23.69 13.80
C SER A 445 -3.65 -22.19 14.04
N LEU A 446 -3.01 -21.81 15.15
CA LEU A 446 -2.74 -20.41 15.47
C LEU A 446 -1.65 -19.82 14.57
N GLY A 447 -0.59 -20.58 14.26
CA GLY A 447 0.43 -20.15 13.31
C GLY A 447 -0.17 -19.88 11.92
N ALA A 448 -1.02 -20.78 11.43
CA ALA A 448 -1.74 -20.60 10.17
C ALA A 448 -2.72 -19.42 10.23
N ALA A 449 -3.47 -19.27 11.33
CA ALA A 449 -4.38 -18.14 11.52
C ALA A 449 -3.64 -16.80 11.59
N HIS A 450 -2.51 -16.73 12.29
CA HIS A 450 -1.67 -15.54 12.36
C HIS A 450 -1.09 -15.17 10.98
N GLN A 451 -0.70 -16.16 10.18
CA GLN A 451 -0.24 -15.92 8.81
C GLN A 451 -1.38 -15.45 7.89
N ALA A 452 -2.56 -16.05 8.00
CA ALA A 452 -3.76 -15.61 7.29
C ALA A 452 -4.14 -14.16 7.68
N GLY A 453 -4.08 -13.85 8.98
CA GLY A 453 -4.30 -12.51 9.51
C GLY A 453 -3.29 -11.48 9.00
N ALA A 454 -2.01 -11.86 8.82
CA ALA A 454 -1.00 -10.99 8.22
C ALA A 454 -1.38 -10.60 6.78
N MET A 455 -1.89 -11.56 6.00
CA MET A 455 -2.35 -11.32 4.64
C MET A 455 -3.62 -10.46 4.59
N VAL A 456 -4.56 -10.65 5.52
CA VAL A 456 -5.72 -9.77 5.68
C VAL A 456 -5.27 -8.34 6.02
N LEU A 457 -4.34 -8.19 6.96
CA LEU A 457 -3.78 -6.89 7.33
C LEU A 457 -3.10 -6.21 6.14
N LEU A 458 -2.30 -6.93 5.37
CA LEU A 458 -1.71 -6.42 4.12
C LEU A 458 -2.79 -5.99 3.13
N GLY A 459 -3.84 -6.80 2.93
CA GLY A 459 -4.99 -6.48 2.08
C GLY A 459 -5.70 -5.20 2.51
N THR A 460 -5.93 -5.00 3.82
CA THR A 460 -6.53 -3.76 4.34
C THR A 460 -5.62 -2.54 4.19
N GLY A 461 -4.29 -2.71 4.28
CA GLY A 461 -3.32 -1.65 3.97
C GLY A 461 -3.35 -1.23 2.50
N LEU A 462 -3.38 -2.20 1.58
CA LEU A 462 -3.56 -1.97 0.15
C LEU A 462 -4.89 -1.28 -0.13
N TRP A 463 -5.97 -1.67 0.55
CA TRP A 463 -7.28 -1.02 0.43
C TRP A 463 -7.25 0.43 0.89
N LEU A 464 -6.65 0.73 2.06
CA LEU A 464 -6.45 2.10 2.52
C LEU A 464 -5.68 2.94 1.49
N ARG A 465 -4.56 2.41 1.01
CA ARG A 465 -3.74 3.09 0.01
C ARG A 465 -4.53 3.31 -1.28
N HIS A 466 -5.27 2.32 -1.75
CA HIS A 466 -6.11 2.43 -2.94
C HIS A 466 -7.20 3.48 -2.77
N ALA A 467 -7.91 3.51 -1.63
CA ALA A 467 -8.93 4.51 -1.33
C ALA A 467 -8.37 5.94 -1.34
N VAL A 468 -7.17 6.14 -0.80
CA VAL A 468 -6.45 7.43 -0.87
C VAL A 468 -6.11 7.78 -2.32
N SER A 469 -5.62 6.82 -3.11
CA SER A 469 -5.27 7.06 -4.51
C SER A 469 -6.47 7.42 -5.37
N ALA A 470 -7.56 6.68 -5.23
CA ALA A 470 -8.78 6.88 -5.99
C ALA A 470 -9.37 8.27 -5.69
N GLY A 471 -9.48 8.63 -4.41
CA GLY A 471 -9.97 9.94 -4.00
C GLY A 471 -9.09 11.09 -4.47
N GLN A 472 -7.76 10.92 -4.44
CA GLN A 472 -6.81 11.93 -4.92
C GLN A 472 -6.98 12.17 -6.42
N ARG A 473 -7.01 11.08 -7.22
CA ARG A 473 -7.17 11.16 -8.68
C ARG A 473 -8.46 11.89 -9.06
N GLU A 474 -9.59 11.50 -8.47
CA GLU A 474 -10.89 12.12 -8.74
C GLU A 474 -10.88 13.62 -8.42
N ALA A 475 -10.33 14.01 -7.27
CA ALA A 475 -10.24 15.41 -6.87
C ALA A 475 -9.31 16.22 -7.80
N THR A 476 -8.19 15.65 -8.24
CA THR A 476 -7.27 16.30 -9.19
C THR A 476 -7.90 16.49 -10.56
N VAL A 477 -8.54 15.46 -11.12
CA VAL A 477 -9.19 15.56 -12.45
C VAL A 477 -10.32 16.59 -12.41
N ALA A 478 -11.15 16.57 -11.36
CA ALA A 478 -12.25 17.51 -11.20
C ALA A 478 -11.75 18.95 -11.03
N SER A 479 -10.78 19.19 -10.15
CA SER A 479 -10.19 20.52 -9.94
C SER A 479 -9.59 21.08 -11.24
N ALA A 480 -8.83 20.28 -11.99
CA ALA A 480 -8.24 20.69 -13.26
C ALA A 480 -9.30 21.01 -14.32
N ALA A 481 -10.40 20.25 -14.38
CA ALA A 481 -11.50 20.51 -15.30
C ALA A 481 -12.20 21.84 -15.00
N MET A 482 -12.44 22.13 -13.72
CA MET A 482 -13.04 23.40 -13.29
C MET A 482 -12.15 24.59 -13.61
N LEU A 483 -10.84 24.49 -13.36
CA LEU A 483 -9.88 25.55 -13.68
C LEU A 483 -9.81 25.83 -15.19
N ARG A 484 -9.80 24.78 -16.03
CA ARG A 484 -9.83 24.94 -17.49
C ARG A 484 -11.12 25.60 -17.96
N ASN A 485 -12.27 25.18 -17.42
CA ASN A 485 -13.56 25.78 -17.77
C ASN A 485 -13.61 27.26 -17.39
N ALA A 486 -13.16 27.61 -16.18
CA ALA A 486 -13.08 28.99 -15.71
C ALA A 486 -12.16 29.85 -16.61
N ALA A 487 -10.99 29.33 -17.01
CA ALA A 487 -10.08 30.02 -17.92
C ALA A 487 -10.70 30.23 -19.31
N SER A 488 -11.40 29.23 -19.86
CA SER A 488 -12.07 29.35 -21.16
C SER A 488 -13.21 30.37 -21.15
N GLY A 489 -13.99 30.44 -20.07
CA GLY A 489 -15.04 31.45 -19.89
C GLY A 489 -14.49 32.86 -19.66
N ALA A 490 -13.33 33.01 -19.02
CA ALA A 490 -12.65 34.29 -18.92
C ALA A 490 -12.13 34.77 -20.28
N ALA A 491 -11.53 33.87 -21.07
CA ALA A 491 -11.09 34.18 -22.43
C ALA A 491 -12.26 34.54 -23.36
N SER A 492 -13.39 33.84 -23.26
CA SER A 492 -14.59 34.13 -24.06
C SER A 492 -15.26 35.45 -23.67
N LYS A 493 -15.14 35.90 -22.40
CA LYS A 493 -15.61 37.22 -21.95
C LYS A 493 -14.64 38.35 -22.30
N ALA A 494 -13.34 38.06 -22.37
CA ALA A 494 -12.33 39.01 -22.85
C ALA A 494 -12.42 39.24 -24.37
N ALA A 495 -12.87 38.25 -25.14
CA ALA A 495 -13.03 38.35 -26.60
C ALA A 495 -13.99 39.48 -27.07
N PRO A 496 -15.21 39.66 -26.53
CA PRO A 496 -16.09 40.77 -26.93
C PRO A 496 -15.60 42.14 -26.45
N ALA A 497 -14.85 42.20 -25.33
CA ALA A 497 -14.21 43.45 -24.87
C ALA A 497 -13.02 43.84 -25.77
N ALA A 498 -12.30 42.86 -26.30
CA ALA A 498 -11.26 43.08 -27.30
C ALA A 498 -11.85 43.54 -28.64
N THR A 499 -13.01 43.03 -29.10
CA THR A 499 -13.66 43.52 -30.33
C THR A 499 -14.27 44.92 -30.20
N ALA A 500 -14.71 45.31 -29.00
CA ALA A 500 -15.11 46.70 -28.72
C ALA A 500 -13.90 47.64 -28.73
N ALA A 501 -12.74 47.19 -28.25
CA ALA A 501 -11.48 47.93 -28.33
C ALA A 501 -10.86 47.92 -29.75
N SER A 502 -11.05 46.86 -30.55
CA SER A 502 -10.60 46.77 -31.95
C SER A 502 -11.38 47.69 -32.89
N SER A 503 -12.61 48.06 -32.53
CA SER A 503 -13.40 49.07 -33.26
C SER A 503 -12.90 50.50 -33.01
N ALA A 504 -12.14 50.72 -31.93
CA ALA A 504 -11.53 52.01 -31.58
C ALA A 504 -10.04 52.12 -32.01
N LEU A 505 -9.44 51.04 -32.52
CA LEU A 505 -8.03 51.00 -32.96
C LEU A 505 -7.83 50.69 -34.45
N ALA A 506 -8.89 50.81 -35.27
CA ALA A 506 -8.79 50.73 -36.73
C ALA A 506 -8.36 52.06 -37.40
N LEU A 507 -7.54 52.85 -36.72
CA LEU A 507 -6.92 54.08 -37.24
C LEU A 507 -5.47 54.22 -36.78
N ALA A 508 -4.68 53.16 -36.94
CA ALA A 508 -3.23 53.24 -36.95
C ALA A 508 -2.66 52.02 -37.69
N ALA A 509 -1.90 52.31 -38.74
CA ALA A 509 -1.43 51.35 -39.73
C ALA A 509 -0.31 50.40 -39.24
N VAL A 510 -0.26 49.27 -39.94
CA VAL A 510 0.79 48.24 -40.14
C VAL A 510 2.15 48.90 -40.51
N PRO A 511 3.36 48.38 -40.14
CA PRO A 511 3.85 47.10 -40.67
C PRO A 511 4.70 46.17 -39.78
N THR A 512 4.80 44.96 -40.35
CA THR A 512 5.45 43.69 -40.00
C THR A 512 6.93 43.74 -39.57
N THR A 513 7.33 42.87 -38.63
CA THR A 513 8.59 42.10 -38.68
C THR A 513 8.55 40.80 -37.83
N GLU A 514 8.93 39.71 -38.49
CA GLU A 514 9.66 38.49 -38.11
C GLU A 514 9.44 37.69 -36.80
N ARG A 515 9.31 36.37 -37.00
CA ARG A 515 9.31 35.28 -36.00
C ARG A 515 10.73 35.00 -35.48
N PRO A 516 10.84 34.48 -34.25
CA PRO A 516 11.80 33.39 -34.01
C PRO A 516 11.27 32.19 -33.21
N GLY A 517 11.59 31.01 -33.74
CA GLY A 517 12.10 29.79 -33.08
C GLY A 517 11.50 29.29 -31.76
N ARG A 518 10.84 28.12 -31.81
CA ARG A 518 10.60 27.25 -30.65
C ARG A 518 11.87 26.46 -30.32
N ASP A 519 12.46 26.73 -29.16
CA ASP A 519 13.53 25.92 -28.56
C ASP A 519 12.93 24.68 -27.85
N TRP A 520 13.48 23.50 -28.13
CA TRP A 520 13.07 22.18 -27.62
C TRP A 520 14.09 21.60 -26.62
N SER A 521 14.93 22.45 -26.01
CA SER A 521 16.03 22.05 -25.12
C SER A 521 15.60 21.36 -23.80
N ALA A 522 14.30 21.32 -23.45
CA ALA A 522 13.80 20.64 -22.25
C ALA A 522 13.52 19.12 -22.42
N MET A 523 13.57 18.56 -23.64
CA MET A 523 13.36 17.12 -23.86
C MET A 523 14.66 16.29 -23.94
N ALA A 524 15.83 16.92 -23.88
CA ALA A 524 17.13 16.22 -23.94
C ALA A 524 17.56 15.58 -22.61
N ALA A 525 16.97 15.98 -21.47
CA ALA A 525 17.39 15.54 -20.14
C ALA A 525 16.83 14.16 -19.71
N VAL A 526 15.86 13.60 -20.43
CA VAL A 526 15.29 12.28 -20.12
C VAL A 526 16.00 11.15 -20.90
N GLY A 527 16.64 11.47 -22.03
CA GLY A 527 17.38 10.51 -22.86
C GLY A 527 18.81 10.19 -22.38
N SER A 528 19.43 11.05 -21.56
CA SER A 528 20.79 10.81 -21.04
C SER A 528 20.82 9.77 -19.92
N THR A 529 19.80 9.74 -19.05
CA THR A 529 19.69 8.81 -17.92
C THR A 529 19.47 7.35 -18.38
N ALA A 530 18.68 7.15 -19.45
CA ALA A 530 18.45 5.82 -20.02
C ALA A 530 19.70 5.24 -20.72
N ARG A 531 20.54 6.09 -21.33
CA ARG A 531 21.79 5.67 -21.97
C ARG A 531 22.90 5.34 -20.96
N ALA A 532 22.93 6.01 -19.80
CA ALA A 532 23.88 5.70 -18.72
C ALA A 532 23.60 4.36 -18.03
N ILE A 533 22.32 3.96 -17.92
CA ILE A 533 21.94 2.64 -17.37
C ILE A 533 22.25 1.52 -18.36
N ALA A 534 22.06 1.76 -19.66
CA ALA A 534 22.36 0.79 -20.73
C ALA A 534 23.86 0.63 -21.05
N SER A 535 24.72 1.60 -20.67
CA SER A 535 26.18 1.44 -20.74
C SER A 535 26.76 0.75 -19.51
N GLY A 536 26.20 0.97 -18.32
CA GLY A 536 26.60 0.28 -17.09
C GLY A 536 26.36 -1.23 -17.12
N LEU A 537 25.28 -1.68 -17.77
CA LEU A 537 24.97 -3.11 -17.89
C LEU A 537 25.86 -3.87 -18.91
N ARG A 538 26.47 -3.16 -19.86
CA ARG A 538 27.43 -3.76 -20.81
C ARG A 538 28.84 -3.92 -20.25
N GLY A 539 29.21 -3.14 -19.23
CA GLY A 539 30.52 -3.25 -18.56
C GLY A 539 30.64 -4.41 -17.57
N VAL A 540 29.52 -4.99 -17.11
CA VAL A 540 29.49 -6.11 -16.17
C VAL A 540 29.60 -7.47 -16.87
N GLN A 541 29.30 -7.53 -18.18
CA GLN A 541 29.38 -8.75 -18.98
C GLN A 541 30.78 -9.07 -19.51
N SER A 542 31.78 -8.21 -19.29
CA SER A 542 33.17 -8.43 -19.70
C SER A 542 34.12 -8.72 -18.52
N ARG A 543 33.59 -9.00 -17.33
CA ARG A 543 34.35 -9.40 -16.12
C ARG A 543 33.62 -10.49 -15.30
N LEU A 544 32.96 -11.38 -16.02
CA LEU A 544 32.62 -12.76 -15.66
C LEU A 544 32.99 -13.61 -16.88
#